data_AF-A0A9Q8P8B4-F1
#
_entry.id   AF-A0A9Q8P8B4-F1
#
_cell.length_a   1.000
_cell.length_b   1.000
_cell.length_c   1.000
_cell.angle_alpha   90.00
_cell.angle_beta   90.00
_cell.angle_gamma   90.00
#
_symmetry.space_group_name_H-M   'P 1'
#
loop_
_entity.id
_entity.type
_entity.pdbx_description
1 polymer ?
#
loop_
_entity_poly.entity_id
_entity_poly.type
_entity_poly.pdbx_seq_one_letter_code
_entity_poly.pdbx_strand_id
1 'polypeptide(L)'
;MPSRQDTIALLTSPATPPQDATCSICHDPLNDAVEVACGNHHVYCRKCITEWLEVGHTCPTCRVALHDEGQGEGEEEEAEFDEEEYRDALLDFIDEMNAMTSEELQFNIRQWVEETAALGNA
;
A
#
# COMPACT_ATOMS: atom_id res chain seq x y z
N MET A 1 -19.37 -22.77 3.51
CA MET A 1 -18.67 -22.02 2.46
C MET A 1 -19.68 -21.12 1.80
N PRO A 2 -19.49 -19.79 1.82
CA PRO A 2 -20.38 -18.87 1.12
C PRO A 2 -20.43 -19.27 -0.35
N SER A 3 -21.63 -19.22 -0.94
CA SER A 3 -21.79 -19.47 -2.36
C SER A 3 -21.08 -18.37 -3.15
N ARG A 4 -20.67 -18.64 -4.39
CA ARG A 4 -20.01 -17.64 -5.27
C ARG A 4 -20.84 -16.34 -5.44
N GLN A 5 -22.14 -16.39 -5.18
CA GLN A 5 -23.02 -15.21 -5.21
C GLN A 5 -22.92 -14.36 -3.94
N ASP A 6 -22.55 -14.96 -2.80
CA ASP A 6 -22.43 -14.29 -1.51
C ASP A 6 -21.13 -13.45 -1.43
N THR A 7 -20.09 -13.80 -2.18
CA THR A 7 -18.82 -13.07 -2.20
C THR A 7 -18.93 -11.71 -2.88
N ILE A 8 -19.83 -11.56 -3.88
CA ILE A 8 -20.01 -10.28 -4.58
C ILE A 8 -20.53 -9.20 -3.64
N ALA A 9 -21.40 -9.57 -2.69
CA ALA A 9 -21.89 -8.64 -1.67
C ALA A 9 -20.79 -8.17 -0.70
N LEU A 10 -19.70 -8.94 -0.55
CA LEU A 10 -18.54 -8.55 0.24
C LEU A 10 -17.59 -7.63 -0.54
N LEU A 11 -17.55 -7.77 -1.87
CA LEU A 11 -16.66 -7.00 -2.74
C LEU A 11 -17.28 -5.71 -3.29
N THR A 12 -18.58 -5.50 -3.07
CA THR A 12 -19.32 -4.36 -3.62
C THR A 12 -20.25 -3.70 -2.60
N SER A 13 -20.32 -2.38 -2.63
CA SER A 13 -21.23 -1.57 -1.79
C SER A 13 -22.21 -0.78 -2.66
N PRO A 14 -23.46 -0.57 -2.21
CA PRO A 14 -24.41 0.27 -2.94
C PRO A 14 -23.89 1.71 -2.95
N ALA A 15 -23.80 2.31 -4.14
CA ALA A 15 -23.33 3.67 -4.32
C ALA A 15 -24.43 4.56 -4.89
N THR A 16 -24.44 5.82 -4.48
CA THR A 16 -25.22 6.88 -5.12
C THR A 16 -24.31 7.67 -6.06
N PRO A 17 -24.21 7.26 -7.34
CA PRO A 17 -23.37 7.98 -8.28
C PRO A 17 -23.99 9.33 -8.68
N PRO A 18 -23.20 10.25 -9.23
CA PRO A 18 -23.69 11.49 -9.84
C PRO A 18 -24.74 11.23 -10.94
N GLN A 19 -25.60 12.22 -11.22
CA GLN A 19 -26.74 12.08 -12.15
C GLN A 19 -26.36 11.82 -13.63
N ASP A 20 -25.08 11.83 -13.98
CA ASP A 20 -24.58 11.57 -15.35
C ASP A 20 -23.53 10.45 -15.41
N ALA A 21 -23.42 9.64 -14.36
CA ALA A 21 -22.42 8.59 -14.30
C ALA A 21 -22.83 7.40 -15.18
N THR A 22 -21.90 6.98 -16.06
CA THR A 22 -22.07 5.89 -17.02
C THR A 22 -21.23 4.69 -16.62
N CYS A 23 -21.75 3.49 -16.88
CA CYS A 23 -21.00 2.26 -16.63
C CYS A 23 -19.92 2.08 -17.71
N SER A 24 -18.65 1.91 -17.34
CA SER A 24 -17.57 1.68 -18.31
C SER A 24 -17.55 0.26 -18.91
N ILE A 25 -18.45 -0.63 -18.47
CA ILE A 25 -18.61 -1.99 -19.02
C ILE A 25 -19.66 -2.01 -20.14
N CYS A 26 -20.86 -1.44 -19.89
CA CYS A 26 -21.96 -1.46 -20.85
C CYS A 26 -22.17 -0.12 -21.57
N HIS A 27 -21.49 0.96 -21.16
CA HIS A 27 -21.60 2.31 -21.70
C HIS A 27 -22.98 2.98 -21.56
N ASP A 28 -23.86 2.42 -20.73
CA ASP A 28 -25.18 2.96 -20.41
C ASP A 28 -25.19 3.70 -19.05
N PRO A 29 -26.24 4.48 -18.74
CA PRO A 29 -26.46 5.01 -17.40
C PRO A 29 -26.44 3.90 -16.34
N LEU A 30 -25.81 4.18 -15.20
CA LEU A 30 -25.67 3.19 -14.12
C LEU A 30 -27.04 2.73 -13.63
N ASN A 31 -27.29 1.41 -13.71
CA ASN A 31 -28.47 0.76 -13.16
C ASN A 31 -28.06 -0.13 -11.97
N ASP A 32 -28.69 0.09 -10.80
CA ASP A 32 -28.24 -0.47 -9.52
C ASP A 32 -26.73 -0.28 -9.31
N ALA A 33 -26.34 0.99 -9.21
CA ALA A 33 -24.94 1.38 -9.10
C ALA A 33 -24.30 0.78 -7.84
N VAL A 34 -23.22 0.03 -8.06
CA VAL A 34 -22.42 -0.54 -6.99
C VAL A 34 -20.98 -0.13 -7.16
N GLU A 35 -20.36 0.18 -6.05
CA GLU A 35 -18.94 0.52 -5.95
C GLU A 35 -18.14 -0.71 -5.57
N VAL A 36 -17.00 -0.93 -6.23
CA VAL A 36 -16.07 -2.01 -5.92
C VAL A 36 -15.00 -1.59 -4.93
N ALA A 37 -14.68 -2.49 -4.00
CA ALA A 37 -13.61 -2.32 -3.00
C ALA A 37 -12.20 -2.44 -3.63
N CYS A 38 -11.84 -1.49 -4.50
CA CYS A 38 -10.57 -1.44 -5.24
C CYS A 38 -9.61 -0.34 -4.75
N GLY A 39 -9.92 0.30 -3.62
CA GLY A 39 -9.21 1.47 -3.06
C GLY A 39 -9.46 2.79 -3.80
N ASN A 40 -10.00 2.77 -5.02
CA ASN A 40 -10.25 3.95 -5.86
C ASN A 40 -11.75 4.20 -6.18
N HIS A 41 -12.66 3.56 -5.44
CA HIS A 41 -14.12 3.81 -5.51
C HIS A 41 -14.71 3.76 -6.95
N HIS A 42 -14.36 2.74 -7.75
CA HIS A 42 -14.94 2.59 -9.09
C HIS A 42 -16.37 2.06 -9.04
N VAL A 43 -17.27 2.62 -9.85
CA VAL A 43 -18.71 2.30 -9.84
C VAL A 43 -19.16 1.69 -11.15
N TYR A 44 -19.97 0.63 -11.07
CA TYR A 44 -20.52 -0.10 -12.22
C TYR A 44 -21.99 -0.50 -11.96
N CYS A 45 -22.68 -0.97 -13.00
CA CYS A 45 -23.97 -1.63 -12.82
C CYS A 45 -23.78 -2.96 -12.06
N ARG A 46 -24.66 -3.25 -11.09
CA ARG A 46 -24.64 -4.51 -10.32
C ARG A 46 -24.51 -5.75 -11.22
N LYS A 47 -25.27 -5.80 -12.31
CA LYS A 47 -25.23 -6.91 -13.27
C LYS A 47 -23.88 -7.01 -14.00
N CYS A 48 -23.37 -5.88 -14.49
CA CYS A 48 -22.13 -5.85 -15.27
C CYS A 48 -20.92 -6.28 -14.43
N ILE A 49 -20.83 -5.78 -13.18
CA ILE A 49 -19.74 -6.21 -12.31
C ILE A 49 -19.90 -7.65 -11.86
N THR A 50 -21.13 -8.14 -11.67
CA THR A 50 -21.39 -9.55 -11.32
C THR A 50 -20.85 -10.49 -12.38
N GLU A 51 -21.18 -10.25 -13.66
CA GLU A 51 -20.68 -11.05 -14.79
C GLU A 51 -19.16 -10.99 -14.92
N TRP A 52 -18.55 -9.84 -14.63
CA TRP A 52 -17.09 -9.70 -14.63
C TRP A 52 -16.43 -10.53 -13.53
N LEU A 53 -16.97 -10.48 -12.31
CA LEU A 53 -16.45 -11.21 -11.15
C LEU A 53 -16.65 -12.73 -11.25
N GLU A 54 -17.57 -13.20 -12.10
CA GLU A 54 -17.67 -14.63 -12.43
C GLU A 54 -16.42 -15.17 -13.13
N VAL A 55 -15.73 -14.32 -13.90
CA VAL A 55 -14.53 -14.66 -14.65
C VAL A 55 -13.26 -14.29 -13.87
N GLY A 56 -13.26 -13.17 -13.15
CA GLY A 56 -12.10 -12.76 -12.36
C GLY A 56 -12.37 -11.65 -11.34
N HIS A 57 -11.84 -11.83 -10.13
CA HIS A 57 -11.96 -10.86 -9.03
C HIS A 57 -10.99 -9.69 -9.17
N THR A 58 -11.14 -8.90 -10.23
CA THR A 58 -10.30 -7.70 -10.46
C THR A 58 -11.17 -6.53 -10.88
N CYS A 59 -10.74 -5.30 -10.57
CA CYS A 59 -11.44 -4.10 -11.01
C CYS A 59 -11.25 -3.89 -12.53
N PRO A 60 -12.32 -3.69 -13.32
CA PRO A 60 -12.21 -3.42 -14.75
C PRO A 60 -11.41 -2.15 -15.11
N THR A 61 -11.41 -1.14 -14.24
CA THR A 61 -10.73 0.14 -14.52
C THR A 61 -9.28 0.15 -14.06
N CYS A 62 -8.99 -0.21 -12.81
CA CYS A 62 -7.63 -0.15 -12.26
C CYS A 62 -6.89 -1.50 -12.24
N ARG A 63 -7.56 -2.61 -12.56
CA ARG A 63 -7.01 -3.98 -12.52
C ARG A 63 -6.52 -4.45 -11.14
N VAL A 64 -6.84 -3.71 -10.09
CA VAL A 64 -6.59 -4.11 -8.69
C VAL A 64 -7.45 -5.33 -8.36
N ALA A 65 -6.86 -6.32 -7.69
CA ALA A 65 -7.58 -7.49 -7.23
C ALA A 65 -8.59 -7.11 -6.14
N LEU A 66 -9.81 -7.62 -6.28
CA LEU A 66 -10.90 -7.46 -5.31
C LEU A 66 -10.90 -8.72 -4.44
N HIS A 67 -9.95 -8.81 -3.51
CA HIS A 67 -9.95 -9.86 -2.50
C HIS A 67 -10.48 -9.30 -1.18
N ASP A 68 -11.18 -10.15 -0.44
CA ASP A 68 -11.56 -9.89 0.95
C ASP A 68 -10.28 -9.58 1.72
N GLU A 69 -10.05 -8.31 2.07
CA GLU A 69 -8.93 -7.91 2.90
C GLU A 69 -9.19 -8.41 4.32
N GLY A 70 -8.94 -9.70 4.49
CA GLY A 70 -9.27 -10.44 5.69
C GLY A 70 -8.51 -11.75 5.82
N GLN A 71 -7.36 -11.93 5.15
CA GLN A 71 -6.35 -12.96 5.44
C GLN A 71 -5.13 -12.78 4.52
N GLY A 72 -4.16 -12.00 4.99
CA GLY A 72 -2.78 -12.43 4.79
C GLY A 72 -2.55 -13.59 5.75
N GLU A 73 -2.94 -14.81 5.38
CA GLU A 73 -2.28 -16.00 5.90
C GLU A 73 -0.90 -16.00 5.24
N GLY A 74 -0.01 -15.16 5.77
CA GLY A 74 1.37 -15.57 5.86
C GLY A 74 1.33 -16.84 6.69
N GLU A 75 1.69 -17.96 6.08
CA GLU A 75 2.24 -19.06 6.83
C GLU A 75 3.41 -18.45 7.61
N GLU A 76 3.15 -18.05 8.85
CA GLU A 76 4.18 -17.80 9.84
C GLU A 76 4.83 -19.16 10.07
N GLU A 77 5.83 -19.48 9.23
CA GLU A 77 6.93 -20.30 9.71
C GLU A 77 7.41 -19.57 10.96
N GLU A 78 7.09 -20.12 12.14
CA GLU A 78 7.80 -19.83 13.38
C GLU A 78 9.26 -20.26 13.18
N ALA A 79 10.00 -19.46 12.42
CA ALA A 79 11.43 -19.42 12.52
C ALA A 79 11.70 -19.00 13.96
N GLU A 80 12.35 -19.89 14.71
CA GLU A 80 12.93 -19.60 16.00
C GLU A 80 13.71 -18.29 15.89
N PHE A 81 13.12 -17.21 16.36
CA PHE A 81 13.69 -15.88 16.26
C PHE A 81 14.71 -15.75 17.39
N ASP A 82 15.99 -15.93 17.07
CA ASP A 82 17.07 -15.66 18.01
C ASP A 82 17.23 -14.14 18.16
N GLU A 83 16.64 -13.61 19.23
CA GLU A 83 16.72 -12.19 19.58
C GLU A 83 18.17 -11.74 19.84
N GLU A 84 19.08 -12.65 20.17
CA GLU A 84 20.51 -12.36 20.34
C GLU A 84 21.18 -12.16 18.98
N GLU A 85 20.91 -13.05 18.01
CA GLU A 85 21.45 -12.95 16.64
C GLU A 85 20.97 -11.68 15.91
N TYR A 86 19.69 -11.32 16.04
CA TYR A 86 19.15 -10.10 15.43
C TYR A 86 19.73 -8.84 16.05
N ARG A 87 19.89 -8.83 17.38
CA ARG A 87 20.48 -7.69 18.11
C ARG A 87 21.94 -7.50 17.73
N ASP A 88 22.71 -8.58 17.61
CA ASP A 88 24.11 -8.55 17.20
C ASP A 88 24.24 -8.01 15.77
N ALA A 89 23.42 -8.52 14.83
CA ALA A 89 23.38 -8.03 13.46
C ALA A 89 22.95 -6.55 13.35
N LEU A 90 22.04 -6.09 14.21
CA LEU A 90 21.65 -4.68 14.29
C LEU A 90 22.74 -3.80 14.88
N LEU A 91 23.46 -4.28 15.89
CA LEU A 91 24.56 -3.54 16.51
C LEU A 91 25.74 -3.41 15.54
N ASP A 92 26.08 -4.46 14.80
CA ASP A 92 27.09 -4.41 13.74
C ASP A 92 26.71 -3.39 12.65
N PHE A 93 25.45 -3.39 12.20
CA PHE A 93 24.97 -2.41 11.22
C PHE A 93 25.00 -0.96 11.76
N ILE A 94 24.59 -0.77 13.01
CA ILE A 94 24.63 0.53 13.68
C ILE A 94 26.07 1.00 13.89
N ASP A 95 26.99 0.11 14.26
CA ASP A 95 28.41 0.43 14.45
C ASP A 95 29.11 0.69 13.11
N GLU A 96 28.77 -0.01 12.03
CA GLU A 96 29.23 0.32 10.67
C GLU A 96 28.73 1.71 10.23
N MET A 97 27.47 2.03 10.48
CA MET A 97 26.89 3.34 10.17
C MET A 97 27.47 4.48 11.05
N ASN A 98 27.74 4.20 12.32
CA ASN A 98 28.35 5.15 13.25
C ASN A 98 29.85 5.34 12.96
N ALA A 99 30.55 4.28 12.56
CA ALA A 99 31.95 4.36 12.11
C ALA A 99 32.07 5.17 10.82
N MET A 100 31.07 5.08 9.93
CA MET A 100 31.02 5.87 8.68
C MET A 100 30.65 7.35 8.89
N THR A 101 30.31 7.79 10.12
CA THR A 101 29.90 9.19 10.39
C THR A 101 30.74 9.94 11.42
N SER A 102 31.85 9.39 11.91
CA SER A 102 32.66 10.07 12.94
C SER A 102 33.87 10.84 12.41
N GLU A 103 34.68 10.31 11.49
CA GLU A 103 35.93 11.01 11.09
C GLU A 103 35.70 12.15 10.07
N GLU A 104 34.83 11.95 9.07
CA GLU A 104 34.54 12.98 8.06
C GLU A 104 33.65 14.09 8.61
N LEU A 105 32.70 13.78 9.51
CA LEU A 105 31.86 14.80 10.14
C LEU A 105 32.66 15.65 11.14
N GLN A 106 33.57 15.04 11.91
CA GLN A 106 34.47 15.80 12.79
C GLN A 106 35.49 16.65 12.01
N PHE A 107 35.88 16.23 10.80
CA PHE A 107 36.71 17.04 9.90
C PHE A 107 35.93 18.24 9.37
N ASN A 108 34.72 18.01 8.83
CA ASN A 108 33.87 19.05 8.25
C ASN A 108 33.38 20.08 9.29
N ILE A 109 33.03 19.65 10.50
CA ILE A 109 32.63 20.56 11.59
C ILE A 109 33.82 21.42 12.05
N ARG A 110 35.03 20.84 12.19
CA ARG A 110 36.22 21.60 12.57
C ARG A 110 36.57 22.66 11.52
N GLN A 111 36.58 22.29 10.25
CA GLN A 111 36.87 23.23 9.16
C GLN A 111 35.85 24.38 9.10
N TRP A 112 34.57 24.09 9.29
CA TRP A 112 33.53 25.12 9.29
C TRP A 112 33.63 26.09 10.49
N VAL A 113 34.02 25.58 11.67
CA VAL A 113 34.25 26.42 12.87
C VAL A 113 35.46 27.36 12.67
N GLU A 114 36.52 26.89 12.02
CA GLU A 114 37.69 27.71 11.71
C GLU A 114 37.41 28.79 10.67
N GLU A 115 36.68 28.44 9.60
CA GLU A 115 36.27 29.38 8.55
C GLU A 115 35.31 30.48 9.08
N THR A 116 34.40 30.13 9.99
CA THR A 116 33.49 31.11 10.62
C THR A 116 34.21 32.00 11.65
N ALA A 117 35.20 31.47 12.39
CA ALA A 117 36.04 32.26 13.28
C ALA A 117 36.90 33.30 12.52
N ALA A 118 37.32 32.98 11.29
CA ALA A 118 38.09 33.90 10.44
C ALA A 118 37.25 35.07 9.88
N LEU A 119 35.94 34.88 9.71
CA LEU A 119 35.01 35.91 9.20
C LEU A 119 34.48 36.86 10.29
N GLY A 120 34.69 36.55 11.57
CA GLY A 120 34.19 37.32 12.71
C GLY A 120 35.16 38.35 13.32
N ASN A 121 36.37 38.51 12.78
CA ASN A 121 37.39 39.45 13.27
C ASN A 121 37.78 40.52 12.22
N ALA A 122 36.80 40.99 11.43
CA ALA A 122 36.95 42.12 10.52
C ALA A 122 35.92 43.22 10.84
#